data_AF-A0AAJ2CZ61-F1
#
_entry.id   AF-A0AAJ2CZ61-F1
#
_cell.length_a   1.000
_cell.length_b   1.000
_cell.length_c   1.000
_cell.angle_alpha   90.00
_cell.angle_beta   90.00
_cell.angle_gamma   90.00
#
_symmetry.space_group_name_H-M   'P 1'
#
loop_
_entity.id
_entity.type
_entity.pdbx_description
1 polymer ?
#
loop_
_entity_poly.entity_id
_entity_poly.type
_entity_poly.pdbx_seq_one_letter_code
_entity_poly.pdbx_strand_id
1 'polypeptide(L)'
;MVQIKEMLKNFIPSTYKKVSRKSFTSKSFLSIIGAFVFILGILFLFSISLDMKETLNTSLNDKLIYLSYGTICANLVGLVLFRKEKLQKFVIIIPYITCILMFYIIMAIGASMTDNPVSDLKLGMVGSNLLWIIGVLINTVLVWKSVKTSHFKIRDKYANYFINSLSIAGIIFFFVSKVINNFTYAYTGMVFLIATLQILATFHFPRVLRYWKKEPKNENASIYGNSIEMIKNKRTKK
;
A
#
# COMPACT_ATOMS: atom_id res chain seq x y z
N MET A 1 4.24 25.63 -13.04
CA MET A 1 3.20 25.10 -12.11
C MET A 1 2.12 24.27 -12.79
N VAL A 2 1.61 24.65 -13.97
CA VAL A 2 0.49 23.96 -14.66
C VAL A 2 0.82 22.50 -15.02
N GLN A 3 1.99 22.25 -15.64
CA GLN A 3 2.41 20.90 -16.04
C GLN A 3 2.59 19.94 -14.85
N ILE A 4 3.14 20.41 -13.72
CA ILE A 4 3.30 19.59 -12.51
C ILE A 4 1.93 19.19 -11.94
N LYS A 5 0.98 20.12 -11.91
CA LYS A 5 -0.39 19.85 -11.47
C LYS A 5 -1.09 18.81 -12.35
N GLU A 6 -0.86 18.87 -13.66
CA GLU A 6 -1.39 17.88 -14.62
C GLU A 6 -0.72 16.51 -14.50
N MET A 7 0.60 16.46 -14.27
CA MET A 7 1.30 15.21 -14.01
C MET A 7 0.77 14.53 -12.75
N LEU A 8 0.61 15.26 -11.64
CA LEU A 8 0.05 14.73 -10.40
C LEU A 8 -1.39 14.23 -10.57
N LYS A 9 -2.22 14.95 -11.35
CA LYS A 9 -3.60 14.53 -11.66
C LYS A 9 -3.64 13.23 -12.47
N ASN A 10 -2.64 13.03 -13.34
CA ASN A 10 -2.57 11.90 -14.26
C ASN A 10 -1.58 10.81 -13.82
N PHE A 11 -1.03 10.89 -12.61
CA PHE A 11 -0.03 9.95 -12.13
C PHE A 11 -0.56 8.51 -12.04
N ILE A 12 -1.85 8.36 -11.70
CA ILE A 12 -2.49 7.05 -11.54
C ILE A 12 -2.95 6.51 -12.90
N PRO A 13 -2.48 5.33 -13.32
CA PRO A 13 -2.99 4.65 -14.51
C PRO A 13 -4.49 4.37 -14.41
N SER A 14 -5.19 4.36 -15.55
CA SER A 14 -6.65 4.18 -15.59
C SER A 14 -7.12 2.90 -14.92
N THR A 15 -6.37 1.80 -15.06
CA THR A 15 -6.61 0.51 -14.40
C THR A 15 -6.74 0.63 -12.88
N TYR A 16 -5.95 1.50 -12.25
CA TYR A 16 -5.93 1.65 -10.79
C TYR A 16 -6.81 2.80 -10.28
N LYS A 17 -7.39 3.64 -11.16
CA LYS A 17 -8.22 4.79 -10.78
C LYS A 17 -9.43 4.43 -9.94
N LYS A 18 -10.08 3.29 -10.23
CA LYS A 18 -11.26 2.85 -9.47
C LYS A 18 -10.89 2.59 -8.01
N VAL A 19 -9.77 1.91 -7.78
CA VAL A 19 -9.33 1.52 -6.43
C VAL A 19 -8.70 2.70 -5.68
N SER A 20 -7.97 3.58 -6.37
CA SER A 20 -7.36 4.77 -5.76
C SER A 20 -8.35 5.83 -5.29
N ARG A 21 -9.61 5.77 -5.76
CA ARG A 21 -10.70 6.65 -5.31
C ARG A 21 -11.54 6.07 -4.17
N LYS A 22 -11.38 4.78 -3.85
CA LYS A 22 -12.15 4.10 -2.81
C LYS A 22 -11.81 4.71 -1.45
N SER A 23 -12.82 5.13 -0.69
CA SER A 23 -12.63 5.61 0.68
C SER A 23 -12.09 4.51 1.57
N PHE A 24 -11.42 4.92 2.65
CA PHE A 24 -11.15 4.02 3.75
C PHE A 24 -12.40 3.87 4.60
N THR A 25 -12.55 2.69 5.20
CA THR A 25 -13.69 2.35 6.06
C THR A 25 -13.17 1.62 7.29
N SER A 26 -14.02 1.43 8.30
CA SER A 26 -13.72 0.56 9.44
C SER A 26 -13.26 -0.84 9.00
N LYS A 27 -13.81 -1.36 7.89
CA LYS A 27 -13.39 -2.64 7.30
C LYS A 27 -11.92 -2.63 6.84
N SER A 28 -11.37 -1.47 6.46
CA SER A 28 -9.96 -1.36 6.08
C SER A 28 -9.02 -1.56 7.27
N PHE A 29 -9.35 -1.02 8.44
CA PHE A 29 -8.61 -1.27 9.68
C PHE A 29 -8.73 -2.73 10.11
N LEU A 30 -9.95 -3.27 10.10
CA LEU A 30 -10.20 -4.68 10.44
C LEU A 30 -9.45 -5.64 9.51
N SER A 31 -9.38 -5.34 8.21
CA SER A 31 -8.61 -6.14 7.26
C SER A 31 -7.12 -6.16 7.57
N ILE A 32 -6.55 -5.03 8.00
CA ILE A 32 -5.14 -4.95 8.36
C ILE A 32 -4.90 -5.67 9.69
N ILE A 33 -5.76 -5.49 10.68
CA ILE A 33 -5.70 -6.23 11.94
C ILE A 33 -5.75 -7.74 11.66
N GLY A 34 -6.68 -8.19 10.82
CA GLY A 34 -6.78 -9.60 10.42
C GLY A 34 -5.51 -10.11 9.73
N ALA A 35 -4.89 -9.31 8.87
CA ALA A 35 -3.62 -9.67 8.23
C ALA A 35 -2.48 -9.80 9.23
N PHE A 36 -2.38 -8.90 10.21
CA PHE A 36 -1.35 -8.99 11.27
C PHE A 36 -1.62 -10.14 12.26
N VAL A 37 -2.89 -10.46 12.55
CA VAL A 37 -3.24 -11.66 13.32
C VAL A 37 -2.83 -12.92 12.58
N PHE A 38 -3.01 -12.97 11.25
CA PHE A 38 -2.53 -14.08 10.43
C PHE A 38 -0.99 -14.19 10.46
N ILE A 39 -0.27 -13.06 10.35
CA ILE A 39 1.19 -13.03 10.49
C ILE A 39 1.64 -13.51 11.88
N LEU A 40 0.95 -13.10 12.95
CA LEU A 40 1.23 -13.61 14.30
C LEU A 40 1.07 -15.13 14.38
N GLY A 41 0.03 -15.69 13.73
CA GLY A 41 -0.15 -17.14 13.64
C GLY A 41 1.04 -17.82 12.98
N ILE A 42 1.56 -17.26 11.88
CA ILE A 42 2.78 -17.77 11.21
C ILE A 42 3.99 -17.69 12.14
N LEU A 43 4.24 -16.53 12.77
CA LEU A 43 5.37 -16.34 13.68
C LEU A 43 5.31 -17.28 14.89
N PHE A 44 4.11 -17.56 15.40
CA PHE A 44 3.91 -18.51 16.50
C PHE A 44 4.23 -19.95 16.08
N LEU A 45 3.79 -20.37 14.88
CA LEU A 45 4.17 -21.67 14.32
C LEU A 45 5.69 -21.79 14.13
N PHE A 46 6.35 -20.73 13.66
CA PHE A 46 7.80 -20.67 13.59
C PHE A 46 8.43 -20.81 14.98
N SER A 47 7.90 -20.14 16.00
CA SER A 47 8.40 -20.23 17.38
C SER A 47 8.38 -21.67 17.91
N ILE A 48 7.27 -22.38 17.71
CA ILE A 48 7.13 -23.78 18.13
C ILE A 48 8.10 -24.68 17.34
N SER A 49 8.28 -24.43 16.05
CA SER A 49 9.19 -25.22 15.20
C SER A 49 10.67 -24.91 15.48
N LEU A 50 11.00 -23.69 15.90
CA LEU A 50 12.36 -23.19 16.13
C LEU A 50 12.91 -23.52 17.52
N ASP A 51 12.07 -23.89 18.48
CA ASP A 51 12.51 -24.48 19.75
C ASP A 51 13.35 -25.76 19.57
N MET A 52 13.44 -26.29 18.33
CA MET A 52 14.34 -27.35 17.93
C MET A 52 15.68 -26.90 17.28
N LYS A 53 15.88 -25.62 16.91
CA LYS A 53 17.14 -25.09 16.31
C LYS A 53 17.38 -23.57 16.53
N GLU A 54 18.39 -23.28 17.36
CA GLU A 54 19.22 -22.05 17.46
C GLU A 54 18.64 -20.70 17.95
N THR A 55 19.46 -20.03 18.78
CA THR A 55 19.23 -18.81 19.58
C THR A 55 19.16 -17.49 18.80
N LEU A 56 19.61 -17.44 17.53
CA LEU A 56 19.58 -16.21 16.73
C LEU A 56 18.19 -15.96 16.12
N ASN A 57 17.51 -17.05 15.72
CA ASN A 57 16.16 -17.01 15.14
C ASN A 57 15.09 -16.62 16.16
N THR A 58 15.26 -17.00 17.42
CA THR A 58 14.32 -16.64 18.51
C THR A 58 14.31 -15.14 18.78
N SER A 59 15.47 -14.48 18.85
CA SER A 59 15.53 -13.02 19.14
C SER A 59 14.93 -12.12 18.03
N LEU A 60 15.06 -12.51 16.77
CA LEU A 60 14.44 -11.80 15.64
C LEU A 60 12.94 -12.03 15.64
N ASN A 61 12.51 -13.28 15.82
CA ASN A 61 11.12 -13.68 15.85
C ASN A 61 10.35 -12.98 16.99
N ASP A 62 10.92 -12.89 18.19
CA ASP A 62 10.32 -12.14 19.31
C ASP A 62 10.10 -10.67 18.96
N LYS A 63 11.10 -10.02 18.34
CA LYS A 63 10.97 -8.63 17.88
C LYS A 63 9.87 -8.49 16.83
N LEU A 64 9.72 -9.43 15.91
CA LEU A 64 8.64 -9.44 14.91
C LEU A 64 7.27 -9.66 15.55
N ILE A 65 7.17 -10.50 16.58
CA ILE A 65 5.94 -10.70 17.37
C ILE A 65 5.56 -9.41 18.09
N TYR A 66 6.47 -8.79 18.84
CA TYR A 66 6.20 -7.53 19.53
C TYR A 66 5.82 -6.40 18.56
N LEU A 67 6.51 -6.32 17.42
CA LEU A 67 6.17 -5.37 16.37
C LEU A 67 4.75 -5.60 15.83
N SER A 68 4.36 -6.86 15.59
CA SER A 68 3.04 -7.23 15.11
C SER A 68 1.93 -6.94 16.13
N TYR A 69 2.19 -7.15 17.42
CA TYR A 69 1.26 -6.70 18.47
C TYR A 69 1.12 -5.18 18.48
N GLY A 70 2.22 -4.45 18.41
CA GLY A 70 2.22 -2.99 18.35
C GLY A 70 1.40 -2.44 17.18
N THR A 71 1.51 -3.05 15.98
CA THR A 71 0.74 -2.63 14.80
C THR A 71 -0.75 -2.97 14.93
N ILE A 72 -1.11 -4.09 15.55
CA ILE A 72 -2.50 -4.43 15.86
C ILE A 72 -3.10 -3.40 16.81
N CYS A 73 -2.41 -3.10 17.92
CA CYS A 73 -2.84 -2.09 18.88
C CYS A 73 -3.00 -0.71 18.21
N ALA A 74 -2.04 -0.29 17.39
CA ALA A 74 -2.12 0.96 16.64
C ALA A 74 -3.34 1.02 15.71
N ASN A 75 -3.65 -0.08 15.00
CA ASN A 75 -4.83 -0.14 14.14
C ASN A 75 -6.15 -0.22 14.93
N LEU A 76 -6.18 -0.83 16.11
CA LEU A 76 -7.34 -0.84 17.00
C LEU A 76 -7.64 0.57 17.53
N VAL A 77 -6.61 1.27 18.04
CA VAL A 77 -6.73 2.67 18.45
C VAL A 77 -7.17 3.54 17.27
N GLY A 78 -6.55 3.32 16.11
CA GLY A 78 -6.93 3.99 14.87
C GLY A 78 -8.40 3.74 14.50
N LEU A 79 -8.89 2.50 14.57
CA LEU A 79 -10.28 2.16 14.29
C LEU A 79 -11.26 2.90 15.21
N VAL A 80 -10.95 2.99 16.51
CA VAL A 80 -11.79 3.72 17.48
C VAL A 80 -11.80 5.22 17.16
N LEU A 81 -10.62 5.82 16.92
CA LEU A 81 -10.51 7.24 16.62
C LEU A 81 -11.11 7.61 15.25
N PHE A 82 -11.08 6.70 14.28
CA PHE A 82 -11.65 6.89 12.94
C PHE A 82 -13.17 7.13 12.95
N ARG A 83 -13.87 6.69 13.99
CA ARG A 83 -15.31 6.98 14.18
C ARG A 83 -15.58 8.48 14.35
N LYS A 84 -14.60 9.26 14.78
CA LYS A 84 -14.71 10.73 14.94
C LYS A 84 -14.23 11.41 13.65
N GLU A 85 -15.16 12.03 12.91
CA GLU A 85 -14.88 12.67 11.61
C GLU A 85 -13.69 13.64 11.65
N LYS A 86 -13.62 14.49 12.69
CA LYS A 86 -12.53 15.47 12.90
C LYS A 86 -11.13 14.83 12.98
N LEU A 87 -11.04 13.57 13.40
CA LEU A 87 -9.80 12.84 13.59
C LEU A 87 -9.41 11.97 12.39
N GLN A 88 -10.33 11.70 11.45
CA GLN A 88 -10.09 10.79 10.32
C GLN A 88 -8.85 11.17 9.51
N LYS A 89 -8.62 12.47 9.30
CA LYS A 89 -7.44 12.98 8.58
C LYS A 89 -6.12 12.55 9.22
N PHE A 90 -6.04 12.48 10.53
CA PHE A 90 -4.81 12.08 11.23
C PHE A 90 -4.67 10.57 11.30
N VAL A 91 -5.79 9.89 11.46
CA VAL A 91 -5.83 8.46 11.75
C VAL A 91 -5.65 7.59 10.50
N ILE A 92 -6.04 8.10 9.32
CA ILE A 92 -6.03 7.30 8.09
C ILE A 92 -4.64 6.95 7.56
N ILE A 93 -3.60 7.63 8.04
CA ILE A 93 -2.23 7.29 7.70
C ILE A 93 -1.76 6.01 8.41
N ILE A 94 -2.33 5.68 9.57
CA ILE A 94 -2.00 4.48 10.35
C ILE A 94 -2.15 3.22 9.49
N PRO A 95 -3.34 2.89 8.93
CA PRO A 95 -3.52 1.67 8.15
C PRO A 95 -2.64 1.66 6.89
N TYR A 96 -2.34 2.83 6.32
CA TYR A 96 -1.46 2.93 5.16
C TYR A 96 -0.01 2.57 5.51
N ILE A 97 0.55 3.17 6.56
CA ILE A 97 1.92 2.90 7.02
C ILE A 97 2.05 1.45 7.49
N THR A 98 1.09 0.94 8.26
CA THR A 98 1.17 -0.45 8.74
C THR A 98 1.04 -1.47 7.62
N CYS A 99 0.32 -1.14 6.54
CA CYS A 99 0.28 -1.98 5.33
C CYS A 99 1.66 -2.03 4.64
N ILE A 100 2.38 -0.91 4.55
CA ILE A 100 3.75 -0.89 4.02
C ILE A 100 4.70 -1.68 4.94
N LEU A 101 4.59 -1.48 6.25
CA LEU A 101 5.39 -2.19 7.25
C LEU A 101 5.21 -3.72 7.15
N MET A 102 4.00 -4.17 6.86
CA MET A 102 3.69 -5.58 6.66
C MET A 102 4.57 -6.23 5.59
N PHE A 103 4.90 -5.52 4.50
CA PHE A 103 5.80 -6.05 3.46
C PHE A 103 7.21 -6.32 3.99
N TYR A 104 7.73 -5.46 4.87
CA TYR A 104 9.05 -5.66 5.48
C TYR A 104 9.05 -6.80 6.50
N ILE A 105 7.97 -6.99 7.25
CA ILE A 105 7.82 -8.13 8.16
C ILE A 105 7.77 -9.44 7.36
N ILE A 106 7.01 -9.45 6.26
CA ILE A 106 6.95 -10.60 5.35
C ILE A 106 8.36 -10.89 4.80
N MET A 107 9.13 -9.88 4.35
CA MET A 107 10.54 -10.09 3.97
C MET A 107 11.40 -10.64 5.11
N ALA A 108 11.25 -10.16 6.34
CA ALA A 108 12.02 -10.66 7.48
C ALA A 108 11.73 -12.14 7.77
N ILE A 109 10.46 -12.55 7.65
CA ILE A 109 10.07 -13.97 7.75
C ILE A 109 10.72 -14.77 6.62
N GLY A 110 10.64 -14.30 5.37
CA GLY A 110 11.28 -14.98 4.24
C GLY A 110 12.79 -15.11 4.39
N ALA A 111 13.47 -14.07 4.86
CA ALA A 111 14.92 -14.09 5.09
C ALA A 111 15.31 -15.05 6.22
N SER A 112 14.48 -15.20 7.26
CA SER A 112 14.75 -16.17 8.34
C SER A 112 14.81 -17.63 7.88
N MET A 113 14.31 -17.91 6.67
CA MET A 113 14.32 -19.24 6.06
C MET A 113 15.49 -19.46 5.09
N THR A 114 16.38 -18.47 4.90
CA THR A 114 17.59 -18.62 4.08
C THR A 114 18.80 -18.99 4.93
N ASP A 115 19.89 -19.39 4.27
CA ASP A 115 21.13 -19.74 4.96
C ASP A 115 21.83 -18.53 5.58
N ASN A 116 21.55 -17.30 5.08
CA ASN A 116 22.17 -16.06 5.57
C ASN A 116 21.12 -14.98 5.90
N PRO A 117 20.29 -15.16 6.95
CA PRO A 117 19.10 -14.34 7.19
C PRO A 117 19.35 -12.83 7.28
N VAL A 118 20.41 -12.41 7.97
CA VAL A 118 20.70 -10.98 8.19
C VAL A 118 21.18 -10.32 6.90
N SER A 119 22.03 -11.00 6.13
CA SER A 119 22.54 -10.49 4.86
C SER A 119 21.41 -10.38 3.84
N ASP A 120 20.62 -11.44 3.72
CA ASP A 120 19.53 -11.53 2.76
C ASP A 120 18.43 -10.53 3.09
N LEU A 121 18.12 -10.32 4.38
CA LEU A 121 17.18 -9.26 4.79
C LEU A 121 17.67 -7.88 4.34
N LYS A 122 18.94 -7.53 4.59
CA LYS A 122 19.50 -6.24 4.17
C LYS A 122 19.45 -6.08 2.65
N LEU A 123 19.87 -7.10 1.90
CA LEU A 123 19.86 -7.08 0.44
C LEU A 123 18.44 -6.99 -0.12
N GLY A 124 17.49 -7.74 0.43
CA GLY A 124 16.08 -7.69 0.03
C GLY A 124 15.42 -6.35 0.33
N MET A 125 15.73 -5.72 1.47
CA MET A 125 15.27 -4.37 1.78
C MET A 125 15.83 -3.33 0.81
N VAL A 126 17.13 -3.37 0.51
CA VAL A 126 17.75 -2.45 -0.45
C VAL A 126 17.19 -2.70 -1.87
N GLY A 127 17.14 -3.95 -2.29
CA GLY A 127 16.67 -4.37 -3.61
C GLY A 127 15.20 -4.01 -3.85
N SER A 128 14.30 -4.31 -2.91
CA SER A 128 12.87 -3.96 -3.04
C SER A 128 12.66 -2.45 -3.16
N ASN A 129 13.34 -1.65 -2.32
CA ASN A 129 13.24 -0.19 -2.37
C ASN A 129 13.80 0.37 -3.68
N LEU A 130 14.92 -0.14 -4.19
CA LEU A 130 15.47 0.28 -5.48
C LEU A 130 14.51 -0.03 -6.63
N LEU A 131 13.94 -1.23 -6.68
CA LEU A 131 12.95 -1.62 -7.68
C LEU A 131 11.69 -0.77 -7.59
N TRP A 132 11.22 -0.44 -6.38
CA TRP A 132 10.11 0.47 -6.16
C TRP A 132 10.41 1.88 -6.70
N ILE A 133 11.58 2.44 -6.38
CA ILE A 133 12.02 3.76 -6.89
C ILE A 133 12.06 3.75 -8.42
N ILE A 134 12.65 2.72 -9.04
CA ILE A 134 12.69 2.56 -10.49
C ILE A 134 11.27 2.51 -11.06
N GLY A 135 10.35 1.76 -10.45
CA GLY A 135 8.96 1.67 -10.88
C GLY A 135 8.23 3.01 -10.83
N VAL A 136 8.43 3.78 -9.75
CA VAL A 136 7.88 5.14 -9.61
C VAL A 136 8.45 6.09 -10.66
N LEU A 137 9.76 6.02 -10.94
CA LEU A 137 10.43 6.83 -11.96
C LEU A 137 9.91 6.50 -13.36
N ILE A 138 9.80 5.22 -13.72
CA ILE A 138 9.23 4.77 -14.99
C ILE A 138 7.82 5.34 -15.17
N ASN A 139 6.97 5.19 -14.15
CA ASN A 139 5.60 5.73 -14.22
C ASN A 139 5.60 7.27 -14.36
N THR A 140 6.49 7.97 -13.66
CA THR A 140 6.64 9.42 -13.76
C THR A 140 7.02 9.86 -15.18
N VAL A 141 7.98 9.19 -15.81
CA VAL A 141 8.41 9.46 -17.19
C VAL A 141 7.27 9.19 -18.18
N LEU A 142 6.53 8.09 -18.01
CA LEU A 142 5.37 7.75 -18.85
C LEU A 142 4.26 8.80 -18.74
N VAL A 143 4.00 9.30 -17.53
CA VAL A 143 3.02 10.37 -17.28
C VAL A 143 3.48 11.67 -17.92
N TRP A 144 4.74 12.05 -17.74
CA TRP A 144 5.32 13.25 -18.35
C TRP A 144 5.19 13.22 -19.89
N LYS A 145 5.56 12.10 -20.51
CA LYS A 145 5.42 11.90 -21.96
C LYS A 145 3.96 11.97 -22.40
N SER A 146 3.05 11.37 -21.64
CA SER A 146 1.61 11.37 -21.94
C SER A 146 0.98 12.75 -21.81
N VAL A 147 1.42 13.57 -20.83
CA VAL A 147 0.97 14.96 -20.68
C VAL A 147 1.49 15.82 -21.83
N LYS A 148 2.76 15.67 -22.22
CA LYS A 148 3.36 16.43 -23.34
C LYS A 148 2.69 16.11 -24.70
N THR A 149 2.23 14.87 -24.89
CA THR A 149 1.67 14.39 -26.17
C THR A 149 0.14 14.36 -26.18
N SER A 150 -0.54 14.70 -25.08
CA SER A 150 -2.00 14.54 -24.89
C SER A 150 -2.54 13.12 -25.15
N HIS A 151 -1.67 12.11 -25.25
CA HIS A 151 -2.01 10.72 -25.54
C HIS A 151 -1.84 9.81 -24.31
N PHE A 152 -2.83 9.80 -23.43
CA PHE A 152 -2.82 9.03 -22.19
C PHE A 152 -2.87 7.50 -22.35
N LYS A 153 -3.13 6.99 -23.57
CA LYS A 153 -3.06 5.55 -23.89
C LYS A 153 -1.64 5.00 -23.70
N ILE A 154 -0.60 5.82 -23.86
CA ILE A 154 0.80 5.40 -23.69
C ILE A 154 1.06 5.02 -22.23
N ARG A 155 0.76 5.90 -21.27
CA ARG A 155 0.88 5.56 -19.84
C ARG A 155 0.12 4.28 -19.49
N ASP A 156 -1.14 4.17 -19.90
CA ASP A 156 -1.99 3.04 -19.49
C ASP A 156 -1.54 1.70 -20.07
N LYS A 157 -1.03 1.70 -21.31
CA LYS A 157 -0.44 0.51 -21.92
C LYS A 157 0.86 0.12 -21.21
N TYR A 158 1.73 1.10 -20.93
CA TYR A 158 3.10 0.81 -20.49
C TYR A 158 3.32 0.72 -18.98
N ALA A 159 2.46 1.31 -18.15
CA ALA A 159 2.61 1.31 -16.70
C ALA A 159 2.57 -0.11 -16.09
N ASN A 160 1.85 -1.04 -16.72
CA ASN A 160 1.74 -2.41 -16.22
C ASN A 160 2.90 -3.30 -16.65
N TYR A 161 3.70 -2.97 -17.67
CA TYR A 161 4.78 -3.86 -18.10
C TYR A 161 5.81 -4.07 -16.99
N PHE A 162 6.25 -3.00 -16.31
CA PHE A 162 7.25 -3.14 -15.25
C PHE A 162 6.72 -3.98 -14.07
N ILE A 163 5.50 -3.69 -13.61
CA ILE A 163 4.78 -4.42 -12.56
C ILE A 163 4.62 -5.91 -12.93
N ASN A 164 4.22 -6.18 -14.17
CA ASN A 164 4.02 -7.55 -14.66
C ASN A 164 5.37 -8.28 -14.80
N SER A 165 6.41 -7.62 -15.32
CA SER A 165 7.74 -8.21 -15.45
C SER A 165 8.32 -8.61 -14.10
N LEU A 166 8.19 -7.76 -13.08
CA LEU A 166 8.60 -8.10 -11.71
C LEU A 166 7.81 -9.28 -11.16
N SER A 167 6.49 -9.31 -11.42
CA SER A 167 5.62 -10.39 -10.95
C SER A 167 5.97 -11.74 -11.62
N ILE A 168 6.19 -11.73 -12.93
CA ILE A 168 6.59 -12.90 -13.71
C ILE A 168 7.97 -13.39 -13.27
N ALA A 169 8.93 -12.47 -13.12
CA ALA A 169 10.26 -12.81 -12.60
C ALA A 169 10.14 -13.45 -11.21
N GLY A 170 9.31 -12.89 -10.33
CA GLY A 170 9.05 -13.47 -9.00
C GLY A 170 8.59 -14.93 -9.06
N ILE A 171 7.60 -15.22 -9.92
CA ILE A 171 7.09 -16.59 -10.13
C ILE A 171 8.18 -17.52 -10.68
N ILE A 172 8.98 -17.06 -11.64
CA ILE A 172 10.10 -17.84 -12.19
C ILE A 172 11.11 -18.19 -11.07
N PHE A 173 11.45 -17.24 -10.22
CA PHE A 173 12.38 -17.46 -9.11
C PHE A 173 11.85 -18.47 -8.07
N PHE A 174 10.53 -18.49 -7.81
CA PHE A 174 9.92 -19.56 -7.00
C PHE A 174 10.04 -20.94 -7.66
N PHE A 175 9.84 -21.02 -8.99
CA PHE A 175 9.99 -22.29 -9.71
C PHE A 175 11.45 -22.77 -9.69
N VAL A 176 12.40 -21.86 -9.96
CA VAL A 176 13.84 -22.15 -9.90
C VAL A 176 14.26 -22.62 -8.51
N SER A 177 13.74 -21.98 -7.45
CA SER A 177 13.99 -22.39 -6.07
C SER A 177 13.61 -23.84 -5.81
N LYS A 178 12.47 -24.28 -6.35
CA LYS A 178 12.02 -25.67 -6.22
C LYS A 178 12.92 -26.65 -7.00
N VAL A 179 13.35 -26.28 -8.20
CA VAL A 179 14.20 -27.14 -9.04
C VAL A 179 15.61 -27.28 -8.47
N ILE A 180 16.19 -26.18 -8.00
CA ILE A 180 17.56 -26.15 -7.45
C ILE A 180 17.59 -26.52 -5.96
N ASN A 181 16.42 -26.59 -5.31
CA ASN A 181 16.26 -26.81 -3.88
C ASN A 181 17.06 -25.79 -3.02
N ASN A 182 16.97 -24.51 -3.38
CA ASN A 182 17.64 -23.43 -2.66
C ASN A 182 16.65 -22.30 -2.39
N PHE A 183 16.40 -22.03 -1.10
CA PHE A 183 15.40 -21.08 -0.64
C PHE A 183 15.76 -19.61 -0.95
N THR A 184 17.04 -19.29 -1.15
CA THR A 184 17.50 -17.94 -1.53
C THR A 184 16.86 -17.47 -2.84
N TYR A 185 16.59 -18.37 -3.78
CA TYR A 185 15.85 -18.04 -4.99
C TYR A 185 14.37 -17.75 -4.71
N ALA A 186 13.71 -18.49 -3.81
CA ALA A 186 12.34 -18.20 -3.41
C ALA A 186 12.25 -16.84 -2.70
N TYR A 187 13.22 -16.54 -1.83
CA TYR A 187 13.35 -15.25 -1.20
C TYR A 187 13.56 -14.12 -2.22
N THR A 188 14.39 -14.33 -3.24
CA THR A 188 14.56 -13.36 -4.34
C THR A 188 13.25 -13.12 -5.09
N GLY A 189 12.49 -14.18 -5.37
CA GLY A 189 11.18 -14.07 -6.01
C GLY A 189 10.16 -13.29 -5.16
N MET A 190 10.19 -13.50 -3.84
CA MET A 190 9.41 -12.77 -2.86
C MET A 190 9.76 -11.27 -2.83
N VAL A 191 11.04 -10.91 -2.89
CA VAL A 191 11.50 -9.51 -2.98
C VAL A 191 10.91 -8.81 -4.21
N PHE A 192 10.84 -9.49 -5.36
CA PHE A 192 10.21 -8.93 -6.56
C PHE A 192 8.70 -8.73 -6.41
N LEU A 193 7.98 -9.68 -5.82
CA LEU A 193 6.55 -9.51 -5.54
C LEU A 193 6.30 -8.35 -4.58
N ILE A 194 7.15 -8.19 -3.57
CA ILE A 194 7.04 -7.10 -2.60
C ILE A 194 7.30 -5.75 -3.24
N ALA A 195 8.30 -5.64 -4.12
CA ALA A 195 8.51 -4.43 -4.92
C ALA A 195 7.26 -4.09 -5.76
N THR A 196 6.64 -5.08 -6.40
CA THR A 196 5.37 -4.88 -7.13
C THR A 196 4.27 -4.34 -6.20
N LEU A 197 4.10 -4.92 -5.02
CA LEU A 197 3.10 -4.48 -4.05
C LEU A 197 3.37 -3.07 -3.52
N GLN A 198 4.64 -2.67 -3.33
CA GLN A 198 5.02 -1.31 -2.96
C GLN A 198 4.65 -0.28 -4.06
N ILE A 199 4.86 -0.62 -5.33
CA ILE A 199 4.44 0.22 -6.47
C ILE A 199 2.92 0.40 -6.45
N LEU A 200 2.17 -0.70 -6.27
CA LEU A 200 0.71 -0.64 -6.17
C LEU A 200 0.23 0.17 -4.95
N ALA A 201 0.91 0.02 -3.80
CA ALA A 201 0.65 0.83 -2.59
C ALA A 201 0.84 2.33 -2.84
N THR A 202 1.76 2.71 -3.73
CA THR A 202 1.95 4.11 -4.14
C THR A 202 0.71 4.65 -4.87
N PHE A 203 0.09 3.84 -5.73
CA PHE A 203 -1.15 4.22 -6.43
C PHE A 203 -2.37 4.30 -5.49
N HIS A 204 -2.29 3.72 -4.30
CA HIS A 204 -3.31 3.84 -3.26
C HIS A 204 -3.15 5.07 -2.36
N PHE A 205 -1.98 5.74 -2.35
CA PHE A 205 -1.74 6.93 -1.54
C PHE A 205 -2.79 8.06 -1.72
N PRO A 206 -3.36 8.30 -2.92
CA PRO A 206 -4.43 9.28 -3.11
C PRO A 206 -5.67 9.07 -2.22
N ARG A 207 -5.90 7.84 -1.74
CA ARG A 207 -6.96 7.52 -0.77
C ARG A 207 -6.74 8.22 0.57
N VAL A 208 -5.49 8.31 1.01
CA VAL A 208 -5.07 9.04 2.23
C VAL A 208 -5.25 10.54 2.01
N LEU A 209 -4.73 11.05 0.88
CA LEU A 209 -4.79 12.47 0.53
C LEU A 209 -6.22 13.04 0.49
N ARG A 210 -7.22 12.20 0.17
CA ARG A 210 -8.64 12.63 0.17
C ARG A 210 -9.11 13.15 1.53
N TYR A 211 -8.61 12.59 2.64
CA TYR A 211 -8.97 13.04 3.99
C TYR A 211 -8.21 14.29 4.42
N TRP A 212 -7.14 14.66 3.70
CA TRP A 212 -6.34 15.85 3.99
C TRP A 212 -6.76 17.07 3.17
N LYS A 213 -7.34 16.82 1.99
CA LYS A 213 -7.94 17.89 1.19
C LYS A 213 -9.26 18.30 1.85
N LYS A 214 -9.44 19.61 2.04
CA LYS A 214 -10.77 20.16 2.32
C LYS A 214 -11.68 19.74 1.16
N GLU A 215 -12.86 19.20 1.48
CA GLU A 215 -13.89 19.08 0.45
C GLU A 215 -14.08 20.48 -0.17
N PRO A 216 -14.08 20.60 -1.50
CA PRO A 216 -14.48 21.86 -2.10
C PRO A 216 -15.87 22.15 -1.53
N LYS A 217 -16.03 23.32 -0.89
CA LYS A 217 -17.37 23.80 -0.53
C LYS A 217 -18.20 23.67 -1.80
N ASN A 218 -19.29 22.92 -1.75
CA ASN A 218 -20.26 22.90 -2.83
C ASN A 218 -20.80 24.33 -3.00
N GLU A 219 -20.15 25.15 -3.83
CA GLU A 219 -20.65 26.48 -4.19
C GLU A 219 -22.03 26.38 -4.84
N ASN A 220 -22.37 25.22 -5.40
CA ASN A 220 -23.66 24.95 -6.05
C ASN A 220 -24.74 24.36 -5.14
N ALA A 221 -24.46 24.04 -3.86
CA ALA A 221 -25.51 23.57 -2.95
C ALA A 221 -26.48 24.71 -2.53
N SER A 222 -26.09 25.96 -2.71
CA SER A 222 -26.89 27.13 -2.33
C SER A 222 -27.82 27.63 -3.43
N ILE A 223 -27.58 27.34 -4.72
CA ILE A 223 -28.37 27.93 -5.81
C ILE A 223 -29.74 27.25 -5.93
N TYR A 224 -29.80 25.92 -5.81
CA TYR A 224 -31.05 25.18 -5.83
C TYR A 224 -31.79 25.18 -4.48
N GLY A 225 -31.07 25.21 -3.36
CA GLY A 225 -31.67 25.37 -2.02
C GLY A 225 -32.32 26.75 -1.83
N ASN A 226 -31.60 27.83 -2.17
CA ASN A 226 -32.12 29.19 -2.03
C ASN A 226 -33.27 29.48 -3.00
N SER A 227 -33.30 28.90 -4.20
CA SER A 227 -34.41 29.09 -5.12
C SER A 227 -35.70 28.41 -4.63
N ILE A 228 -35.60 27.21 -4.04
CA ILE A 228 -36.74 26.52 -3.43
C ILE A 228 -37.25 27.26 -2.18
N GLU A 229 -36.35 27.79 -1.34
CA GLU A 229 -36.73 28.62 -0.19
C GLU A 229 -37.36 29.95 -0.60
N MET A 230 -36.85 30.61 -1.64
CA MET A 230 -37.45 31.85 -2.19
C MET A 230 -38.85 31.61 -2.79
N ILE A 231 -39.09 30.46 -3.42
CA ILE A 231 -40.41 30.09 -3.94
C ILE A 231 -41.39 29.78 -2.79
N LYS A 232 -40.94 29.11 -1.72
CA LYS A 232 -41.74 28.86 -0.52
C LYS A 232 -42.15 30.16 0.18
N ASN A 233 -41.22 31.10 0.38
CA ASN A 233 -41.50 32.38 1.03
C ASN A 233 -42.40 33.32 0.21
N LYS A 234 -42.49 33.14 -1.11
CA LYS A 234 -43.46 33.84 -1.95
C LYS A 234 -44.87 33.25 -1.88
N ARG A 235 -45.03 31.97 -1.56
CA ARG A 235 -46.35 31.32 -1.43
C ARG A 235 -47.05 31.61 -0.10
N THR A 236 -46.31 31.96 0.95
CA THR A 236 -46.86 32.28 2.28
C THR A 236 -47.22 33.74 2.48
N LYS A 237 -46.95 34.61 1.49
CA LYS A 237 -47.46 35.99 1.45
C LYS A 237 -48.67 36.09 0.53
N LYS A 238 -49.82 35.61 1.00
CA LYS A 238 -51.15 36.01 0.52
C LYS A 238 -52.07 36.11 1.71
#